data_AF-A0A7Y7YP05-F1
#
_entry.id   AF-A0A7Y7YP05-F1
#
_cell.length_a   1.000
_cell.length_b   1.000
_cell.length_c   1.000
_cell.angle_alpha   90.00
_cell.angle_beta   90.00
_cell.angle_gamma   90.00
#
_symmetry.space_group_name_H-M   'P 1'
#
loop_
_entity.id
_entity.type
_entity.pdbx_description
1 polymer ?
#
loop_
_entity_poly.entity_id
_entity_poly.type
_entity_poly.pdbx_seq_one_letter_code
_entity_poly.pdbx_strand_id
1 'polypeptide(L)'
;MRRIDAIYHLPSITDESHLRRTWKYTKKTITKKQRAWVHYMLAVWGRVNRGDDSPAGAVNVIGRLMIRSQWSQDKSDQICRVVTTLHDEEGLRGEELYRRARDLVIPQSSISNIIALAKESDDAAFVERVLCKTINRDSPVRDVAIKQYCERKCPQDIARLINYHTGLDVQAARRRVVWCSNILDAEMFYALKREMENEFSQMAA
;
A
#
# COMPACT_ATOMS: atom_id res chain seq x y z
N MET A 1 -0.83 -29.93 5.74
CA MET A 1 -1.92 -29.20 6.41
C MET A 1 -1.94 -27.78 5.87
N ARG A 2 -3.02 -27.32 5.22
CA ARG A 2 -3.14 -25.88 4.88
C ARG A 2 -3.15 -25.10 6.19
N ARG A 3 -2.28 -24.10 6.29
CA ARG A 3 -2.22 -23.24 7.46
C ARG A 3 -3.55 -22.48 7.56
N ILE A 4 -4.11 -22.40 8.77
CA ILE A 4 -5.29 -21.59 9.02
C ILE A 4 -4.88 -20.12 8.92
N ASP A 5 -5.61 -19.32 8.14
CA ASP A 5 -5.34 -17.89 8.01
C ASP A 5 -5.46 -17.20 9.37
N ALA A 6 -4.47 -16.36 9.69
CA ALA A 6 -4.40 -15.61 10.93
C ALA A 6 -5.58 -14.64 11.14
N ILE A 7 -6.26 -14.23 10.06
CA ILE A 7 -7.50 -13.44 10.17
C ILE A 7 -8.58 -14.13 10.99
N TYR A 8 -8.58 -15.46 11.09
CA TYR A 8 -9.55 -16.20 11.89
C TYR A 8 -9.27 -16.13 13.40
N HIS A 9 -8.14 -15.56 13.81
CA HIS A 9 -7.88 -15.19 15.21
C HIS A 9 -8.44 -13.81 15.58
N LEU A 10 -8.86 -12.98 14.61
CA LEU A 10 -9.40 -11.65 14.90
C LEU A 10 -10.61 -11.61 15.85
N PRO A 11 -11.48 -12.64 15.97
CA PRO A 11 -12.56 -12.62 16.96
C PRO A 11 -12.09 -12.45 18.41
N SER A 12 -10.90 -12.94 18.79
CA SER A 12 -10.36 -12.78 20.14
C SER A 12 -9.84 -11.37 20.45
N ILE A 13 -9.66 -10.55 19.42
CA ILE A 13 -9.20 -9.17 19.53
C ILE A 13 -10.40 -8.27 19.85
N THR A 14 -10.33 -7.53 20.95
CA THR A 14 -11.43 -6.69 21.47
C THR A 14 -11.48 -5.32 20.81
N ASP A 15 -10.31 -4.72 20.56
CA ASP A 15 -10.13 -3.37 20.05
C ASP A 15 -8.76 -3.25 19.33
N GLU A 16 -8.54 -2.13 18.64
CA GLU A 16 -7.29 -1.88 17.92
C GLU A 16 -6.06 -1.84 18.85
N SER A 17 -6.20 -1.36 20.09
CA SER A 17 -5.08 -1.31 21.04
C SER A 17 -4.68 -2.70 21.53
N HIS A 18 -5.65 -3.60 21.71
CA HIS A 18 -5.41 -5.02 21.96
C HIS A 18 -4.64 -5.63 20.77
N LEU A 19 -5.08 -5.41 19.52
CA LEU A 19 -4.37 -5.89 18.33
C LEU A 19 -2.91 -5.43 18.29
N ARG A 20 -2.68 -4.14 18.53
CA ARG A 20 -1.34 -3.54 18.55
C ARG A 20 -0.45 -4.16 19.63
N ARG A 21 -0.97 -4.37 20.85
CA ARG A 21 -0.22 -5.00 21.94
C ARG A 21 0.14 -6.45 21.63
N THR A 22 -0.82 -7.24 21.14
CA THR A 22 -0.61 -8.67 20.81
C THR A 22 0.51 -8.86 19.80
N TRP A 23 0.59 -7.99 18.80
CA TRP A 23 1.56 -8.07 17.71
C TRP A 23 2.71 -7.06 17.82
N LYS A 24 2.82 -6.37 18.96
CA LYS A 24 3.87 -5.38 19.28
C LYS A 24 4.00 -4.25 18.24
N TYR A 25 2.89 -3.81 17.64
CA TYR A 25 2.87 -2.66 16.74
C TYR A 25 2.88 -1.36 17.52
N THR A 26 3.70 -0.40 17.09
CA THR A 26 3.74 0.92 17.71
C THR A 26 2.56 1.76 17.21
N LYS A 27 2.01 2.61 18.07
CA LYS A 27 1.02 3.61 17.63
C LYS A 27 1.74 4.68 16.81
N LYS A 28 1.46 4.70 15.50
CA LYS A 28 2.01 5.64 14.53
C LYS A 28 0.85 6.29 13.77
N THR A 29 0.97 7.56 13.43
CA THR A 29 -0.02 8.30 12.65
C THR A 29 0.54 8.64 11.29
N ILE A 30 -0.32 8.62 10.27
CA ILE A 30 0.04 9.00 8.91
C ILE A 30 -1.03 9.92 8.31
N THR A 31 -0.61 10.80 7.41
CA THR A 31 -1.51 11.70 6.68
C THR A 31 -2.25 10.96 5.56
N LYS A 32 -3.30 11.57 5.00
CA LYS A 32 -4.02 11.01 3.84
C LYS A 32 -3.11 10.82 2.62
N LYS A 33 -2.14 11.72 2.41
CA LYS A 33 -1.18 11.66 1.30
C LYS A 33 -0.19 10.51 1.47
N GLN A 34 0.31 10.32 2.69
CA GLN A 34 1.17 9.19 3.04
C GLN A 34 0.44 7.85 2.85
N ARG A 35 -0.82 7.76 3.31
CA ARG A 35 -1.66 6.57 3.09
C ARG A 35 -1.85 6.26 1.60
N ALA A 36 -2.17 7.28 0.81
CA ALA A 36 -2.33 7.15 -0.63
C ALA A 36 -1.07 6.60 -1.32
N TRP A 37 0.11 7.04 -0.88
CA TRP A 37 1.39 6.52 -1.36
C TRP A 37 1.59 5.04 -0.97
N VAL A 38 1.36 4.67 0.29
CA VAL A 38 1.46 3.27 0.75
C VAL A 38 0.51 2.35 0.00
N HIS A 39 -0.74 2.77 -0.19
CA HIS A 39 -1.74 1.98 -0.93
C HIS A 39 -1.29 1.72 -2.37
N TYR A 40 -0.61 2.68 -3.00
CA TYR A 40 -0.04 2.46 -4.32
C TYR A 40 1.12 1.47 -4.29
N MET A 41 2.06 1.59 -3.35
CA MET A 41 3.16 0.64 -3.20
C MET A 41 2.66 -0.79 -3.01
N LEU A 42 1.68 -0.98 -2.12
CA LEU A 42 1.03 -2.28 -1.89
C LEU A 42 0.22 -2.74 -3.11
N ALA A 43 -0.36 -1.84 -3.89
CA ALA A 43 -1.05 -2.19 -5.13
C ALA A 43 -0.07 -2.68 -6.21
N VAL A 44 1.12 -2.08 -6.35
CA VAL A 44 2.18 -2.57 -7.25
C VAL A 44 2.61 -3.98 -6.84
N TRP A 45 2.91 -4.16 -5.55
CA TRP A 45 3.23 -5.46 -4.97
C TRP A 45 2.17 -6.52 -5.24
N GLY A 46 0.90 -6.22 -4.95
CA GLY A 46 -0.21 -7.15 -5.15
C GLY A 46 -0.59 -7.38 -6.61
N ARG A 47 -0.17 -6.51 -7.55
CA ARG A 47 -0.31 -6.80 -9.00
C ARG A 47 0.67 -7.88 -9.44
N VAL A 48 1.91 -7.84 -8.96
CA VAL A 48 2.95 -8.81 -9.33
C VAL A 48 2.76 -10.15 -8.62
N ASN A 49 2.36 -10.14 -7.35
CA ASN A 49 2.16 -11.36 -6.53
C ASN A 49 0.73 -11.92 -6.63
N ARG A 50 0.03 -11.61 -7.71
CA ARG A 50 -1.35 -12.07 -7.95
C ARG A 50 -1.36 -13.52 -8.45
N GLY A 51 -2.41 -14.26 -8.11
CA GLY A 51 -2.67 -15.61 -8.63
C GLY A 51 -3.81 -15.70 -9.65
N ASP A 52 -4.32 -14.57 -10.14
CA ASP A 52 -5.44 -14.47 -11.10
C ASP A 52 -5.24 -13.32 -12.11
N ASP A 53 -6.11 -13.20 -13.11
CA ASP A 53 -6.04 -12.18 -14.18
C ASP A 53 -7.02 -11.01 -13.99
N SER A 54 -7.59 -10.80 -12.79
CA SER A 54 -8.62 -9.75 -12.61
C SER A 54 -8.05 -8.34 -12.87
N PRO A 55 -8.86 -7.34 -13.28
CA PRO A 55 -8.36 -6.01 -13.64
C PRO A 55 -7.52 -5.31 -12.55
N ALA A 56 -6.65 -4.39 -12.96
CA ALA A 56 -5.90 -3.55 -12.04
C ALA A 56 -6.84 -2.63 -11.24
N GLY A 57 -6.58 -2.49 -9.93
CA GLY A 57 -7.31 -1.56 -9.07
C GLY A 57 -6.97 -0.09 -9.36
N ALA A 58 -7.68 0.82 -8.70
CA ALA A 58 -7.46 2.26 -8.84
C ALA A 58 -6.00 2.65 -8.53
N VAL A 59 -5.39 3.43 -9.42
CA VAL A 59 -4.01 3.88 -9.31
C VAL A 59 -3.97 5.31 -8.74
N ASN A 60 -3.29 5.50 -7.61
CA ASN A 60 -3.13 6.82 -7.01
C ASN A 60 -1.99 7.60 -7.68
N VAL A 61 -2.26 8.85 -8.10
CA VAL A 61 -1.30 9.71 -8.80
C VAL A 61 -0.07 10.07 -7.96
N ILE A 62 -0.24 10.29 -6.64
CA ILE A 62 0.86 10.61 -5.72
C ILE A 62 1.81 9.41 -5.67
N GLY A 63 1.26 8.23 -5.42
CA GLY A 63 2.00 6.97 -5.43
C GLY A 63 2.76 6.75 -6.74
N ARG A 64 2.04 6.86 -7.87
CA ARG A 64 2.58 6.63 -9.21
C ARG A 64 3.70 7.60 -9.59
N LEU A 65 3.66 8.84 -9.12
CA LEU A 65 4.71 9.85 -9.38
C LEU A 65 5.87 9.80 -8.37
N MET A 66 5.73 9.07 -7.25
CA MET A 66 6.73 9.02 -6.17
C MET A 66 7.31 7.63 -5.89
N ILE A 67 6.93 6.58 -6.62
CA ILE A 67 7.30 5.19 -6.34
C ILE A 67 8.81 4.94 -6.16
N ARG A 68 9.66 5.68 -6.87
CA ARG A 68 11.13 5.56 -6.80
C ARG A 68 11.80 6.86 -6.37
N SER A 69 11.09 7.67 -5.61
CA SER A 69 11.66 8.88 -5.00
C SER A 69 11.52 8.78 -3.50
N GLN A 70 12.50 9.29 -2.76
CA GLN A 70 12.34 9.45 -1.33
C GLN A 70 11.04 10.23 -1.05
N TRP A 71 10.26 9.75 -0.09
CA TRP A 71 9.06 10.44 0.32
C TRP A 71 9.40 11.81 0.91
N SER A 72 8.89 12.89 0.32
CA SER A 72 8.92 14.24 0.90
C SER A 72 7.55 14.92 0.83
N GLN A 73 7.26 15.73 1.84
CA GLN A 73 6.00 16.46 1.93
C GLN A 73 5.88 17.48 0.78
N ASP A 74 6.95 18.23 0.52
CA ASP A 74 7.01 19.24 -0.54
C ASP A 74 6.73 18.67 -1.92
N LYS A 75 7.29 17.49 -2.24
CA LYS A 75 7.04 16.81 -3.52
C LYS A 75 5.59 16.34 -3.63
N SER A 76 5.03 15.81 -2.54
CA SER A 76 3.63 15.43 -2.51
C SER A 76 2.70 16.64 -2.69
N ASP A 77 3.03 17.79 -2.11
CA ASP A 77 2.27 19.02 -2.24
C ASP A 77 2.38 19.62 -3.65
N GLN A 78 3.59 19.59 -4.24
CA GLN A 78 3.80 19.95 -5.64
C GLN A 78 2.97 19.08 -6.59
N ILE A 79 2.98 17.76 -6.42
CA ILE A 79 2.17 16.84 -7.22
C ILE A 79 0.69 17.18 -7.10
N CYS A 80 0.18 17.36 -5.88
CA CYS A 80 -1.23 17.72 -5.68
C CYS A 80 -1.58 19.01 -6.42
N ARG A 81 -0.76 20.07 -6.30
CA ARG A 81 -1.00 21.34 -6.99
C ARG A 81 -1.03 21.15 -8.51
N VAL A 82 0.01 20.53 -9.08
CA VAL A 82 0.10 20.30 -10.53
C VAL A 82 -1.09 19.50 -11.05
N VAL A 83 -1.45 18.40 -10.38
CA VAL A 83 -2.56 17.54 -10.82
C VAL A 83 -3.90 18.27 -10.70
N THR A 84 -4.14 19.01 -9.62
CA THR A 84 -5.38 19.80 -9.45
C THR A 84 -5.50 20.86 -10.53
N THR A 85 -4.44 21.63 -10.80
CA THR A 85 -4.42 22.63 -11.87
C THR A 85 -4.72 22.01 -13.24
N LEU A 86 -4.03 20.93 -13.61
CA LEU A 86 -4.26 20.26 -14.90
C LEU A 86 -5.68 19.66 -15.02
N HIS A 87 -6.25 19.18 -13.91
CA HIS A 87 -7.59 18.64 -13.90
C HIS A 87 -8.66 19.74 -14.01
N ASP A 88 -8.51 20.83 -13.24
CA ASP A 88 -9.55 21.86 -13.09
C ASP A 88 -9.46 22.93 -14.18
N GLU A 89 -8.25 23.35 -14.56
CA GLU A 89 -8.05 24.43 -15.54
C GLU A 89 -7.94 23.89 -16.97
N GLU A 90 -7.23 22.78 -17.17
CA GLU A 90 -7.02 22.19 -18.51
C GLU A 90 -8.00 21.05 -18.84
N GLY A 91 -8.84 20.64 -17.89
CA GLY A 91 -9.84 19.58 -18.11
C GLY A 91 -9.26 18.20 -18.37
N LEU A 92 -7.96 17.98 -18.12
CA LEU A 92 -7.29 16.71 -18.43
C LEU A 92 -7.79 15.58 -17.52
N ARG A 93 -7.88 14.36 -18.05
CA ARG A 93 -8.35 13.17 -17.32
C ARG A 93 -7.48 11.94 -17.64
N GLY A 94 -7.57 10.93 -16.78
CA GLY A 94 -6.98 9.61 -17.01
C GLY A 94 -5.47 9.63 -17.27
N GLU A 95 -5.01 8.88 -18.27
CA GLU A 95 -3.60 8.77 -18.64
C GLU A 95 -3.01 10.07 -19.20
N GLU A 96 -3.83 10.93 -19.82
CA GLU A 96 -3.35 12.21 -20.36
C GLU A 96 -2.96 13.16 -19.23
N LEU A 97 -3.83 13.29 -18.22
CA LEU A 97 -3.54 14.03 -16.99
C LEU A 97 -2.26 13.52 -16.33
N TYR A 98 -2.11 12.19 -16.24
CA TYR A 98 -0.92 11.58 -15.66
C TYR A 98 0.34 11.91 -16.44
N ARG A 99 0.32 11.73 -17.77
CA ARG A 99 1.49 12.01 -18.63
C ARG A 99 1.92 13.47 -18.48
N ARG A 100 0.96 14.39 -18.56
CA ARG A 100 1.25 15.83 -18.43
C ARG A 100 1.75 16.21 -17.03
N ALA A 101 1.14 15.68 -15.98
CA ALA A 101 1.60 15.90 -14.61
C ALA A 101 3.02 15.34 -14.39
N ARG A 102 3.33 14.18 -15.00
CA ARG A 102 4.65 13.57 -14.94
C ARG A 102 5.72 14.47 -15.55
N ASP A 103 5.47 15.01 -16.74
CA ASP A 103 6.42 15.87 -17.44
C ASP A 103 6.75 17.14 -16.66
N LEU A 104 5.80 17.65 -15.87
CA LEU A 104 5.97 18.83 -15.03
C LEU A 104 6.64 18.55 -13.69
N VAL A 105 6.42 17.34 -13.13
CA VAL A 105 6.92 16.96 -11.79
C VAL A 105 8.29 16.27 -11.86
N ILE A 106 8.58 15.54 -12.93
CA ILE A 106 9.80 14.74 -13.08
C ILE A 106 10.70 15.42 -14.13
N PRO A 107 11.89 15.92 -13.77
CA PRO A 107 12.82 16.50 -14.73
C PRO A 107 13.16 15.51 -15.87
N GLN A 108 13.23 16.03 -17.10
CA GLN A 108 13.39 15.31 -18.38
C GLN A 108 14.67 14.46 -18.55
N SER A 109 15.49 14.27 -17.51
CA SER A 109 16.77 13.54 -17.60
C SER A 109 16.66 12.03 -17.34
N SER A 110 15.47 11.44 -17.22
CA SER A 110 15.36 10.01 -16.91
C SER A 110 15.01 9.18 -18.15
N ILE A 111 15.96 8.35 -18.58
CA ILE A 111 15.87 7.28 -19.59
C ILE A 111 14.89 6.17 -19.10
N SER A 112 13.65 6.54 -18.76
CA SER A 112 12.82 5.79 -17.81
C SER A 112 11.62 5.07 -18.42
N ASN A 113 11.28 5.33 -19.69
CA ASN A 113 10.11 4.72 -20.35
C ASN A 113 10.37 3.31 -20.92
N ILE A 114 11.59 2.96 -21.34
CA ILE A 114 11.90 1.64 -21.94
C ILE A 114 12.06 0.54 -20.88
N ILE A 115 12.27 0.91 -19.62
CA ILE A 115 12.54 -0.02 -18.50
C ILE A 115 11.35 -0.11 -17.53
N ALA A 116 10.13 0.28 -17.93
CA ALA A 116 9.02 0.42 -17.00
C ALA A 116 8.53 -0.92 -16.42
N LEU A 117 8.44 -1.98 -17.24
CA LEU A 117 7.92 -3.29 -16.81
C LEU A 117 8.92 -4.07 -15.96
N ALA A 118 10.20 -4.10 -16.36
CA ALA A 118 11.27 -4.72 -15.57
C ALA A 118 11.40 -4.05 -14.19
N LYS A 119 11.24 -2.71 -14.13
CA LYS A 119 11.33 -1.99 -12.86
C LYS A 119 10.09 -2.14 -11.96
N GLU A 120 8.90 -2.47 -12.47
CA GLU A 120 7.73 -2.75 -11.60
C GLU A 120 7.90 -4.06 -10.81
N SER A 121 8.57 -5.07 -11.40
CA SER A 121 8.95 -6.29 -10.69
C SER A 121 9.93 -6.01 -9.56
N ASP A 122 10.92 -5.14 -9.80
CA ASP A 122 11.88 -4.72 -8.77
C ASP A 122 11.19 -3.98 -7.61
N ASP A 123 10.26 -3.06 -7.92
CA ASP A 123 9.50 -2.35 -6.90
C ASP A 123 8.62 -3.31 -6.08
N ALA A 124 7.97 -4.28 -6.73
CA ALA A 124 7.17 -5.28 -6.03
C ALA A 124 8.03 -6.18 -5.13
N ALA A 125 9.21 -6.59 -5.60
CA ALA A 125 10.17 -7.35 -4.81
C ALA A 125 10.69 -6.53 -3.62
N PHE A 126 10.94 -5.23 -3.81
CA PHE A 126 11.28 -4.32 -2.71
C PHE A 126 10.16 -4.29 -1.66
N VAL A 127 8.91 -4.04 -2.06
CA VAL A 127 7.77 -4.02 -1.13
C VAL A 127 7.58 -5.35 -0.41
N GLU A 128 7.74 -6.50 -1.09
CA GLU A 128 7.69 -7.84 -0.47
C GLU A 128 8.77 -7.99 0.61
N ARG A 129 10.01 -7.59 0.33
CA ARG A 129 11.11 -7.63 1.33
C ARG A 129 10.79 -6.78 2.54
N VAL A 130 10.32 -5.54 2.33
CA VAL A 130 9.96 -4.63 3.44
C VAL A 130 8.78 -5.17 4.24
N LEU A 131 7.75 -5.70 3.59
CA LEU A 131 6.59 -6.31 4.23
C LEU A 131 7.00 -7.51 5.08
N CYS A 132 7.82 -8.42 4.53
CA CYS A 132 8.36 -9.59 5.24
C CYS A 132 9.16 -9.22 6.49
N LYS A 133 9.99 -8.17 6.39
CA LYS A 133 10.82 -7.68 7.48
C LYS A 133 10.01 -6.99 8.58
N THR A 134 8.91 -6.32 8.20
CA THR A 134 8.15 -5.43 9.08
C THR A 134 6.97 -6.14 9.75
N ILE A 135 6.28 -7.02 9.02
CA ILE A 135 5.04 -7.65 9.47
C ILE A 135 5.26 -9.15 9.62
N ASN A 136 5.08 -9.64 10.86
CA ASN A 136 5.19 -11.06 11.17
C ASN A 136 4.27 -11.89 10.26
N ARG A 137 4.78 -13.04 9.77
CA ARG A 137 4.06 -13.96 8.88
C ARG A 137 2.71 -14.43 9.46
N ASP A 138 2.60 -14.48 10.77
CA ASP A 138 1.44 -15.04 11.47
C ASP A 138 0.46 -13.95 11.89
N SER A 139 0.78 -12.68 11.60
CA SER A 139 -0.07 -11.56 11.95
C SER A 139 -1.28 -11.49 11.03
N PRO A 140 -2.50 -11.26 11.56
CA PRO A 140 -3.68 -10.99 10.74
C PRO A 140 -3.52 -9.73 9.88
N VAL A 141 -2.60 -8.82 10.24
CA VAL A 141 -2.25 -7.64 9.42
C VAL A 141 -1.66 -8.06 8.07
N ARG A 142 -0.80 -9.08 8.05
CA ARG A 142 -0.20 -9.59 6.82
C ARG A 142 -1.22 -10.28 5.94
N ASP A 143 -2.08 -11.10 6.54
CA ASP A 143 -3.14 -11.78 5.80
C ASP A 143 -4.15 -10.79 5.20
N VAL A 144 -4.49 -9.72 5.93
CA VAL A 144 -5.30 -8.64 5.38
C VAL A 144 -4.60 -7.99 4.19
N ALA A 145 -3.29 -7.74 4.25
CA ALA A 145 -2.53 -7.22 3.11
C ALA A 145 -2.62 -8.15 1.89
N ILE A 146 -2.37 -9.44 2.07
CA ILE A 146 -2.45 -10.45 1.00
C ILE A 146 -3.86 -10.48 0.40
N LYS A 147 -4.89 -10.56 1.25
CA LYS A 147 -6.28 -10.61 0.80
C LYS A 147 -6.71 -9.35 0.06
N GLN A 148 -6.31 -8.18 0.53
CA GLN A 148 -6.68 -6.91 -0.09
C GLN A 148 -5.95 -6.67 -1.41
N TYR A 149 -4.63 -6.89 -1.44
CA TYR A 149 -3.81 -6.44 -2.55
C TYR A 149 -3.51 -7.55 -3.57
N CYS A 150 -3.32 -8.79 -3.11
CA CYS A 150 -3.07 -9.94 -3.99
C CYS A 150 -4.37 -10.64 -4.40
N GLU A 151 -5.30 -10.88 -3.46
CA GLU A 151 -6.59 -11.55 -3.75
C GLU A 151 -7.74 -10.58 -4.09
N ARG A 152 -7.49 -9.26 -4.07
CA ARG A 152 -8.47 -8.19 -4.39
C ARG A 152 -9.77 -8.19 -3.59
N LYS A 153 -9.75 -8.76 -2.39
CA LYS A 153 -10.90 -8.76 -1.47
C LYS A 153 -11.04 -7.41 -0.80
N CYS A 154 -12.21 -6.79 -0.94
CA CYS A 154 -12.47 -5.57 -0.17
C CYS A 154 -12.65 -5.91 1.33
N PRO A 155 -12.61 -4.92 2.23
CA PRO A 155 -12.79 -5.18 3.66
C PRO A 155 -14.09 -5.94 4.01
N GLN A 156 -15.15 -5.74 3.20
CA GLN A 156 -16.41 -6.45 3.38
C GLN A 156 -16.30 -7.94 3.02
N ASP A 157 -15.55 -8.29 1.97
CA ASP A 157 -15.35 -9.69 1.57
C ASP A 157 -14.53 -10.45 2.61
N ILE A 158 -13.48 -9.81 3.13
CA ILE A 158 -12.67 -10.38 4.21
C ILE A 158 -13.52 -10.56 5.48
N ALA A 159 -14.38 -9.59 5.80
CA ALA A 159 -15.30 -9.71 6.93
C ALA A 159 -16.28 -10.88 6.78
N ARG A 160 -16.80 -11.13 5.57
CA ARG A 160 -17.65 -12.31 5.27
C ARG A 160 -16.89 -13.61 5.45
N LEU A 161 -15.61 -13.67 5.05
CA LEU A 161 -14.76 -14.84 5.30
C LEU A 161 -14.60 -15.11 6.80
N ILE A 162 -14.31 -14.08 7.60
CA ILE A 162 -14.18 -14.23 9.06
C ILE A 162 -15.51 -14.73 9.64
N ASN A 163 -16.63 -14.11 9.28
CA ASN A 163 -17.96 -14.53 9.73
C ASN A 163 -18.25 -15.99 9.40
N TYR A 164 -17.99 -16.42 8.16
CA TYR A 164 -18.22 -17.80 7.73
C TYR A 164 -17.42 -18.82 8.56
N HIS A 165 -16.16 -18.50 8.89
CA HIS A 165 -15.28 -19.45 9.59
C HIS A 165 -15.39 -19.40 11.12
N THR A 166 -15.81 -18.28 11.70
CA THR A 166 -15.76 -18.07 13.16
C THR A 166 -17.11 -17.72 13.78
N GLY A 167 -18.16 -17.50 12.98
CA GLY A 167 -19.47 -17.03 13.44
C GLY A 167 -19.49 -15.58 13.94
N LEU A 168 -18.38 -14.83 13.84
CA LEU A 168 -18.32 -13.44 14.30
C LEU A 168 -19.23 -12.56 13.44
N ASP A 169 -20.02 -11.68 14.07
CA ASP A 169 -20.82 -10.68 13.34
C ASP A 169 -20.01 -9.94 12.26
N VAL A 170 -20.59 -9.76 11.08
CA VAL A 170 -19.90 -9.19 9.91
C VAL A 170 -19.46 -7.75 10.15
N GLN A 171 -20.23 -6.94 10.88
CA GLN A 171 -19.82 -5.56 11.19
C GLN A 171 -18.65 -5.56 12.19
N ALA A 172 -18.69 -6.43 13.19
CA ALA A 172 -17.60 -6.64 14.13
C ALA A 172 -16.33 -7.16 13.45
N ALA A 173 -16.45 -8.05 12.47
CA ALA A 173 -15.35 -8.55 11.65
C ALA A 173 -14.77 -7.43 10.76
N ARG A 174 -15.62 -6.64 10.09
CA ARG A 174 -15.18 -5.52 9.26
C ARG A 174 -14.39 -4.48 10.05
N ARG A 175 -14.82 -4.15 11.27
CA ARG A 175 -14.05 -3.24 12.17
C ARG A 175 -12.63 -3.76 12.42
N ARG A 176 -12.46 -5.05 12.66
CA ARG A 176 -11.14 -5.68 12.86
C ARG A 176 -10.27 -5.65 11.60
N VAL A 177 -10.86 -5.88 10.43
CA VAL A 177 -10.16 -5.74 9.13
C VAL A 177 -9.68 -4.29 8.93
N VAL A 178 -10.49 -3.30 9.31
CA VAL A 178 -10.10 -1.89 9.26
C VAL A 178 -8.94 -1.60 10.22
N TRP A 179 -8.95 -2.15 11.44
CA TRP A 179 -7.80 -2.02 12.36
C TRP A 179 -6.52 -2.57 11.75
N CYS A 180 -6.57 -3.76 11.15
CA CYS A 180 -5.44 -4.35 10.44
C CYS A 180 -4.95 -3.44 9.29
N SER A 181 -5.87 -2.89 8.51
CA SER A 181 -5.54 -1.99 7.39
C SER A 181 -4.86 -0.71 7.88
N ASN A 182 -5.37 -0.09 8.95
CA ASN A 182 -4.77 1.10 9.55
C ASN A 182 -3.36 0.84 10.11
N ILE A 183 -3.15 -0.31 10.73
CA ILE A 183 -1.84 -0.74 11.22
C ILE A 183 -0.89 -0.99 10.06
N LEU A 184 -1.34 -1.72 9.02
CA LEU A 184 -0.57 -2.00 7.82
C LEU A 184 -0.08 -0.71 7.18
N ASP A 185 -0.99 0.24 6.95
CA ASP A 185 -0.67 1.53 6.32
C ASP A 185 0.43 2.27 7.08
N ALA A 186 0.30 2.33 8.40
CA ALA A 186 1.25 3.04 9.24
C ALA A 186 2.61 2.33 9.32
N GLU A 187 2.64 1.01 9.55
CA GLU A 187 3.88 0.25 9.62
C GLU A 187 4.63 0.28 8.29
N MET A 188 3.92 0.08 7.18
CA MET A 188 4.52 0.10 5.84
C MET A 188 5.02 1.49 5.46
N PHE A 189 4.31 2.58 5.81
CA PHE A 189 4.81 3.93 5.51
C PHE A 189 6.21 4.18 6.08
N TYR A 190 6.38 3.97 7.39
CA TYR A 190 7.65 4.24 8.06
C TYR A 190 8.73 3.24 7.66
N ALA A 191 8.37 1.98 7.42
CA ALA A 191 9.33 0.98 6.97
C ALA A 191 9.81 1.26 5.54
N LEU A 192 8.91 1.48 4.58
CA LEU A 192 9.26 1.80 3.20
C LEU A 192 10.11 3.06 3.12
N LYS A 193 9.72 4.12 3.82
CA LYS A 193 10.49 5.38 3.86
C LYS A 193 11.93 5.14 4.32
N ARG A 194 12.12 4.41 5.43
CA ARG A 194 13.46 4.12 5.97
C ARG A 194 14.29 3.24 5.05
N GLU A 195 13.70 2.19 4.47
CA GLU A 195 14.46 1.30 3.60
C GLU A 195 14.83 1.99 2.27
N MET A 196 13.97 2.87 1.74
CA MET A 196 14.33 3.71 0.58
C MET A 196 15.49 4.67 0.92
N GLU A 197 15.44 5.33 2.08
CA GLU A 197 16.53 6.18 2.56
C GLU A 197 17.87 5.43 2.62
N ASN A 198 17.85 4.19 3.14
CA ASN A 198 19.04 3.34 3.18
C ASN A 198 19.56 2.96 1.79
N GLU A 199 18.68 2.57 0.86
CA GLU A 199 19.07 2.25 -0.52
C GLU A 199 19.69 3.48 -1.22
N PHE A 200 19.11 4.68 -1.03
CA PHE A 200 19.69 5.92 -1.58
C PHE A 200 21.07 6.25 -0.99
N SER A 201 21.25 6.10 0.33
CA SER A 201 22.55 6.33 0.97
C SER A 201 23.61 5.33 0.49
N GLN A 202 23.25 4.07 0.24
CA GLN A 202 24.17 3.05 -0.27
C GLN A 202 24.59 3.29 -1.73
N MET A 203 23.70 3.82 -2.58
CA MET A 203 24.06 4.15 -3.96
C MET A 203 24.92 5.42 -4.08
N ALA A 204 24.89 6.29 -3.07
CA ALA A 204 25.64 7.54 -3.05
C ALA A 204 27.04 7.41 -2.45
N ALA A 205 27.34 6.29 -1.78
CA ALA A 205 28.64 5.95 -1.19
C ALA A 205 29.51 5.17 -2.17
#